data_AF-A0A2V7BQ84-F1
#
_entry.id   AF-A0A2V7BQ84-F1
#
_cell.length_a   1.000
_cell.length_b   1.000
_cell.length_c   1.000
_cell.angle_alpha   90.00
_cell.angle_beta   90.00
_cell.angle_gamma   90.00
#
_symmetry.space_group_name_H-M   'P 1'
#
loop_
_entity.id
_entity.type
_entity.pdbx_description
1 polymer ?
#
loop_
_entity_poly.entity_id
_entity_poly.type
_entity_poly.pdbx_seq_one_letter_code
_entity_poly.pdbx_strand_id
1 'polypeptide(L)'
;MTSSLVYARAFFDLQLQFAKAIWAPSGLPLTRALLEDTNLYVRFGLGRAFDPAHPVWQEYLAGMGDANDTGEWTYRFYLARPPAGAPPGIVATFGCFSYARLSEGRIRLHFGNAEPDGHSPLGIERRDRRLADLAELFGHVKRTMQAPPRVVGFTS
;
A
#
# COMPACT_ATOMS: atom_id res chain seq x y z
N MET A 1 -14.57 -4.97 15.11
CA MET A 1 -13.23 -5.54 15.33
C MET A 1 -12.52 -5.60 14.00
N THR A 2 -11.64 -4.66 13.68
CA THR A 2 -10.82 -4.73 12.46
C THR A 2 -9.67 -5.68 12.74
N SER A 3 -9.75 -6.90 12.22
CA SER A 3 -8.68 -7.88 12.29
C SER A 3 -7.44 -7.31 11.61
N SER A 4 -6.36 -7.10 12.36
CA SER A 4 -5.06 -6.80 11.77
C SER A 4 -4.52 -8.11 11.19
N LEU A 5 -4.49 -8.20 9.87
CA LEU A 5 -3.94 -9.35 9.15
C LEU A 5 -2.44 -9.44 9.44
N VAL A 6 -2.03 -10.46 10.20
CA VAL A 6 -0.62 -10.83 10.32
C VAL A 6 -0.21 -11.53 9.02
N TYR A 7 0.78 -10.98 8.33
CA TYR A 7 1.32 -11.58 7.11
C TYR A 7 2.14 -12.82 7.44
N ALA A 8 1.98 -13.88 6.65
CA ALA A 8 2.80 -15.09 6.76
C ALA A 8 4.25 -14.81 6.34
N ARG A 9 5.23 -15.56 6.87
CA ARG A 9 6.64 -15.45 6.48
C ARG A 9 6.85 -15.52 4.96
N ALA A 10 6.14 -16.41 4.28
CA ALA A 10 6.22 -16.58 2.83
C ALA A 10 5.93 -15.29 2.03
N PHE A 11 5.12 -14.37 2.56
CA PHE A 11 4.93 -13.06 1.95
C PHE A 11 6.23 -12.26 1.92
N PHE A 12 7.00 -12.25 3.02
CA PHE A 12 8.27 -11.54 3.12
C PHE A 12 9.36 -12.21 2.29
N ASP A 13 9.42 -13.53 2.29
CA ASP A 13 10.35 -14.27 1.43
C ASP A 13 10.15 -13.93 -0.05
N LEU A 14 8.90 -13.78 -0.49
CA LEU A 14 8.58 -13.35 -1.86
C LEU A 14 9.07 -11.91 -2.15
N GLN A 15 8.91 -10.97 -1.21
CA GLN A 15 9.42 -9.60 -1.38
C GLN A 15 10.96 -9.59 -1.51
N LEU A 16 11.67 -10.39 -0.71
CA LEU A 16 13.12 -10.51 -0.77
C LEU A 16 13.59 -11.14 -2.09
N GLN A 17 12.90 -12.18 -2.56
CA GLN A 17 13.19 -12.82 -3.85
C GLN A 17 12.96 -11.84 -5.01
N PHE A 18 11.88 -11.06 -4.95
CA PHE A 18 11.58 -10.04 -5.95
C PHE A 18 12.66 -8.96 -6.03
N ALA A 19 13.06 -8.41 -4.88
CA ALA A 19 14.15 -7.42 -4.82
C ALA A 19 15.47 -7.97 -5.39
N LYS A 20 15.81 -9.23 -5.10
CA LYS A 20 17.00 -9.90 -5.67
C LYS A 20 16.88 -10.09 -7.19
N ALA A 21 15.69 -10.41 -7.69
CA ALA A 21 15.44 -10.59 -9.12
C ALA A 21 15.54 -9.27 -9.91
N ILE A 22 15.11 -8.14 -9.33
CA ILE A 22 15.28 -6.80 -9.92
C ILE A 22 16.73 -6.35 -9.85
N TRP A 23 17.40 -6.66 -8.73
CA TRP A 23 18.78 -6.29 -8.47
C TRP A 23 19.76 -6.87 -9.50
N ALA A 24 19.66 -8.17 -9.78
CA ALA A 24 20.63 -8.89 -10.60
C ALA A 24 20.88 -8.30 -12.02
N PRO A 25 19.85 -7.82 -12.76
CA PRO A 25 20.05 -7.19 -14.07
C PRO A 25 20.24 -5.67 -14.04
N SER A 26 19.91 -4.97 -12.95
CA SER A 26 19.86 -3.49 -12.93
C SER A 26 21.12 -2.81 -12.39
N GLY A 27 21.99 -3.53 -11.67
CA GLY A 27 23.20 -2.98 -11.05
C GLY A 27 22.92 -2.01 -9.89
N LEU A 28 21.66 -1.85 -9.48
CA LEU A 28 21.28 -1.03 -8.32
C LEU A 28 21.78 -1.69 -7.01
N PRO A 29 21.87 -0.97 -5.88
CA PRO A 29 22.07 -1.61 -4.58
C PRO A 29 20.82 -2.40 -4.15
N LEU A 30 20.99 -3.62 -3.62
CA LEU A 30 19.88 -4.43 -3.09
C LEU A 30 19.06 -3.66 -2.05
N THR A 31 19.71 -2.83 -1.23
CA THR A 31 19.06 -1.98 -0.21
C THR A 31 18.09 -0.97 -0.83
N ARG A 32 18.37 -0.49 -2.05
CA ARG A 32 17.48 0.40 -2.80
C ARG A 32 16.29 -0.37 -3.37
N ALA A 33 16.52 -1.53 -3.98
CA ALA A 33 15.43 -2.38 -4.48
C ALA A 33 14.47 -2.83 -3.35
N LEU A 34 15.02 -3.13 -2.17
CA LEU A 34 14.20 -3.43 -0.99
C LEU A 34 13.34 -2.25 -0.55
N LEU A 35 13.84 -1.02 -0.67
CA LEU A 35 13.11 0.18 -0.26
C LEU A 35 12.04 0.58 -1.29
N GLU A 36 12.42 0.63 -2.57
CA GLU A 36 11.61 1.21 -3.65
C GLU A 36 10.65 0.18 -4.27
N ASP A 37 11.05 -1.09 -4.39
CA ASP A 37 10.31 -2.09 -5.16
C ASP A 37 9.54 -3.10 -4.30
N THR A 38 9.60 -2.98 -2.97
CA THR A 38 8.91 -3.92 -2.07
C THR A 38 7.99 -3.22 -1.08
N ASN A 39 7.15 -4.02 -0.44
CA ASN A 39 6.23 -3.54 0.59
C ASN A 39 6.86 -3.47 1.99
N LEU A 40 8.15 -3.81 2.15
CA LEU A 40 8.77 -3.96 3.47
C LEU A 40 8.67 -2.70 4.32
N TYR A 41 9.03 -1.54 3.77
CA TYR A 41 8.98 -0.25 4.46
C TYR A 41 7.59 0.05 5.05
N VAL A 42 6.54 -0.16 4.23
CA VAL A 42 5.15 0.04 4.64
C VAL A 42 4.72 -0.99 5.68
N ARG A 43 5.13 -2.25 5.52
CA ARG A 43 4.77 -3.35 6.44
C ARG A 43 5.45 -3.25 7.79
N PHE A 44 6.60 -2.58 7.86
CA PHE A 44 7.24 -2.20 9.11
C PHE A 44 6.59 -0.97 9.79
N GLY A 45 5.52 -0.42 9.19
CA GLY A 45 4.77 0.69 9.78
C GLY A 45 5.44 2.06 9.61
N LEU A 46 6.42 2.20 8.71
CA LEU A 46 7.23 3.42 8.56
C LEU A 46 6.55 4.50 7.69
N GLY A 47 5.27 4.29 7.36
CA GLY A 47 4.52 5.16 6.47
C GLY A 47 4.85 4.89 5.00
N ARG A 48 4.83 5.95 4.19
CA ARG A 48 5.02 5.92 2.73
C ARG A 48 5.96 7.01 2.23
N ALA A 49 6.84 7.51 3.10
CA ALA A 49 7.88 8.45 2.72
C ALA A 49 9.07 7.76 2.03
N PHE A 50 9.24 6.45 2.27
CA PHE A 50 10.36 5.66 1.76
C PHE A 50 11.71 6.35 2.03
N ASP A 51 11.88 6.86 3.24
CA ASP A 51 13.08 7.59 3.62
C ASP A 51 14.23 6.58 3.86
N PRO A 52 15.29 6.57 3.02
CA PRO A 52 16.41 5.67 3.21
C PRO A 52 17.14 5.96 4.52
N ALA A 53 17.07 7.17 5.06
CA ALA A 53 17.71 7.54 6.33
C ALA A 53 16.82 7.27 7.56
N HIS A 54 15.63 6.69 7.38
CA HIS A 54 14.72 6.42 8.50
C HIS A 54 15.40 5.49 9.53
N PRO A 55 15.48 5.85 10.83
CA PRO A 55 16.26 5.09 11.82
C PRO A 55 15.88 3.61 11.91
N VAL A 56 14.57 3.31 11.88
CA VAL A 56 14.07 1.92 11.88
C VAL A 56 14.42 1.17 10.59
N TRP A 57 14.49 1.87 9.45
CA TRP A 57 14.91 1.24 8.20
C TRP A 57 16.40 0.92 8.21
N GLN A 58 17.22 1.82 8.74
CA GLN A 58 18.66 1.59 8.94
C GLN A 58 18.92 0.44 9.92
N GLU A 59 18.15 0.34 11.00
CA GLU A 59 18.19 -0.80 11.94
C GLU A 59 17.91 -2.14 11.24
N TYR A 60 16.88 -2.17 10.38
CA TYR A 60 16.56 -3.35 9.58
C TYR A 60 17.71 -3.77 8.65
N LEU A 61 18.30 -2.80 7.95
CA LEU A 61 19.40 -3.05 7.01
C LEU A 61 20.67 -3.51 7.73
N ALA A 62 20.98 -2.93 8.90
CA ALA A 62 22.13 -3.35 9.71
C ALA A 62 21.98 -4.80 10.16
N GLY A 63 20.85 -5.16 10.77
CA GLY A 63 20.61 -6.55 11.22
C GLY A 63 20.49 -7.55 10.07
N MET A 64 20.13 -7.11 8.86
CA MET A 64 20.17 -7.96 7.67
C MET A 64 21.59 -8.32 7.27
N GLY A 65 22.53 -7.39 7.36
CA GLY A 65 23.94 -7.61 7.01
C GLY A 65 24.60 -8.70 7.87
N ASP A 66 24.14 -8.84 9.11
CA ASP A 66 24.67 -9.81 10.09
C ASP A 66 23.89 -11.14 10.14
N ALA A 67 22.78 -11.25 9.40
CA ALA A 67 21.87 -12.40 9.49
C ALA A 67 22.25 -13.55 8.55
N ASN A 68 22.39 -14.76 9.12
CA ASN A 68 22.56 -16.00 8.34
C ASN A 68 21.30 -16.39 7.54
N ASP A 69 20.11 -16.05 8.04
CA ASP A 69 18.82 -16.21 7.34
C ASP A 69 18.10 -14.86 7.28
N THR A 70 18.22 -14.19 6.12
CA THR A 70 17.57 -12.90 5.86
C THR A 70 16.04 -13.00 5.92
N GLY A 71 15.45 -14.12 5.53
CA GLY A 71 13.99 -14.29 5.54
C GLY A 71 13.46 -14.38 6.97
N GLU A 72 14.11 -15.18 7.80
CA GLU A 72 13.78 -15.28 9.23
C GLU A 72 14.01 -13.96 9.96
N TRP A 73 15.15 -13.28 9.70
CA TRP A 73 15.41 -11.93 10.22
C TRP A 73 14.28 -10.97 9.86
N THR A 74 13.91 -10.91 8.58
CA THR A 74 12.87 -9.99 8.07
C THR A 74 11.52 -10.27 8.71
N TYR A 75 11.17 -11.54 8.88
CA TYR A 75 9.91 -11.93 9.50
C TYR A 75 9.87 -11.58 10.99
N ARG A 76 10.94 -11.87 11.73
CA ARG A 76 11.06 -11.46 13.14
C ARG A 76 11.04 -9.94 13.30
N PHE A 77 11.72 -9.22 12.41
CA PHE A 77 11.70 -7.77 12.39
C PHE A 77 10.27 -7.24 12.18
N TYR A 78 9.49 -7.84 11.28
CA TYR A 78 8.07 -7.51 11.11
C TYR A 78 7.24 -7.80 12.36
N LEU A 79 7.37 -8.99 12.96
CA LEU A 79 6.59 -9.38 14.14
C LEU A 79 6.86 -8.51 15.37
N ALA A 80 8.07 -7.96 15.49
CA ALA A 80 8.46 -7.07 16.58
C ALA A 80 7.86 -5.65 16.45
N ARG A 81 7.28 -5.29 15.30
CA ARG A 81 6.70 -3.96 15.09
C ARG A 81 5.23 -3.93 15.48
N PRO A 82 4.72 -2.79 15.98
CA PRO A 82 3.29 -2.59 16.13
C PRO A 82 2.61 -2.88 14.79
N PRO A 83 1.42 -3.51 14.79
CA PRO A 83 0.69 -3.72 13.56
C PRO A 83 0.57 -2.39 12.83
N ALA A 84 0.93 -2.36 11.54
CA ALA A 84 0.72 -1.18 10.71
C ALA A 84 -0.70 -0.68 10.95
N GLY A 85 -0.85 0.59 11.34
CA GLY A 85 -2.13 1.14 11.76
C GLY A 85 -3.23 0.78 10.76
N ALA A 86 -4.43 0.51 11.28
CA ALA A 86 -5.55 0.09 10.45
C ALA A 86 -5.67 1.05 9.24
N PRO A 87 -5.86 0.52 8.02
CA PRO A 87 -6.07 1.38 6.87
C PRO A 87 -7.20 2.37 7.20
N PRO A 88 -7.11 3.63 6.71
CA PRO A 88 -8.13 4.62 7.03
C PRO A 88 -9.50 4.06 6.64
N GLY A 89 -10.45 4.14 7.56
CA GLY A 89 -11.79 3.56 7.37
C GLY A 89 -12.42 4.09 6.08
N ILE A 90 -12.91 3.17 5.25
CA ILE A 90 -13.69 3.53 4.07
C ILE A 90 -14.93 4.29 4.54
N VAL A 91 -15.16 5.46 3.96
CA VAL A 91 -16.30 6.32 4.28
C VAL A 91 -17.53 5.87 3.50
N ALA A 92 -17.36 5.61 2.19
CA ALA A 92 -18.41 5.11 1.32
C ALA A 92 -17.83 4.45 0.07
N THR A 93 -18.65 3.63 -0.58
CA THR A 93 -18.34 2.88 -1.81
C THR A 93 -19.44 3.12 -2.84
N PHE A 94 -19.05 3.34 -4.09
CA PHE A 94 -19.90 3.58 -5.25
C PHE A 94 -19.35 2.75 -6.41
N GLY A 95 -20.08 1.69 -6.79
CA GLY A 95 -19.61 0.72 -7.76
C GLY A 95 -18.22 0.17 -7.39
N CYS A 96 -17.24 0.33 -8.29
CA CYS A 96 -15.86 -0.12 -8.07
C CYS A 96 -14.96 0.90 -7.35
N PHE A 97 -15.49 2.05 -6.95
CA PHE A 97 -14.73 3.10 -6.28
C PHE A 97 -15.16 3.24 -4.82
N SER A 98 -14.21 3.46 -3.93
CA SER A 98 -14.48 3.87 -2.56
C SER A 98 -13.51 4.97 -2.15
N TYR A 99 -13.80 5.67 -1.06
CA TYR A 99 -12.88 6.66 -0.53
C TYR A 99 -12.74 6.59 0.98
N ALA A 100 -11.55 6.93 1.44
CA ALA A 100 -11.24 7.06 2.86
C ALA A 100 -10.82 8.51 3.17
N ARG A 101 -11.16 8.98 4.37
CA ARG A 101 -10.67 10.28 4.87
C ARG A 101 -9.25 10.11 5.40
N LEU A 102 -8.41 11.07 5.06
CA LEU A 102 -7.08 11.26 5.63
C LEU A 102 -7.09 12.52 6.50
N SER A 103 -6.00 12.74 7.24
CA SER A 103 -5.78 14.01 7.93
C SER A 103 -5.71 15.19 6.94
N GLU A 104 -5.95 16.40 7.46
CA GLU A 104 -5.77 17.68 6.75
C GLU A 104 -6.71 17.85 5.54
N GLY A 105 -7.96 17.38 5.64
CA GLY A 105 -8.95 17.59 4.58
C GLY A 105 -8.65 16.84 3.27
N ARG A 106 -7.82 15.80 3.34
CA ARG A 106 -7.50 14.95 2.18
C ARG A 106 -8.40 13.73 2.13
N ILE A 107 -8.69 13.26 0.92
CA ILE A 107 -9.33 11.97 0.70
C ILE A 107 -8.48 11.10 -0.21
N ARG A 108 -8.50 9.78 0.03
CA ARG A 108 -7.88 8.78 -0.83
C ARG A 108 -8.95 8.00 -1.55
N LEU A 109 -8.83 7.88 -2.87
CA LEU A 109 -9.65 6.98 -3.67
C LEU A 109 -9.05 5.57 -3.66
N HIS A 110 -9.93 4.60 -3.63
CA HIS A 110 -9.62 3.18 -3.72
C HIS A 110 -10.43 2.61 -4.88
N PHE A 111 -9.78 1.78 -5.69
CA PHE A 111 -10.44 0.99 -6.72
C PHE A 111 -10.39 -0.48 -6.31
N GLY A 112 -11.53 -1.15 -6.37
CA GLY A 112 -11.64 -2.59 -6.17
C GLY A 112 -12.67 -3.15 -7.14
N ASN A 113 -12.33 -4.24 -7.82
CA ASN A 113 -13.30 -4.88 -8.70
C ASN A 113 -14.44 -5.47 -7.85
N ALA A 114 -15.64 -4.91 -7.99
CA ALA A 114 -16.85 -5.40 -7.31
C ALA A 114 -17.65 -6.39 -8.17
N GLU A 115 -17.24 -6.61 -9.42
CA GLU A 115 -18.02 -7.35 -10.42
C GLU A 115 -17.29 -8.67 -10.78
N PRO A 116 -17.92 -9.84 -10.57
CA PRO A 116 -17.28 -11.14 -10.77
C PRO A 116 -17.40 -11.66 -12.22
N ASP A 117 -17.90 -10.85 -13.15
CA ASP A 117 -18.29 -11.28 -14.51
C ASP A 117 -17.13 -11.42 -15.51
N GLY A 118 -15.88 -11.33 -15.04
CA GLY A 118 -14.69 -11.62 -15.84
C GLY A 118 -14.28 -10.53 -16.83
N HIS A 119 -15.09 -9.50 -17.04
CA HIS A 119 -14.66 -8.36 -17.87
C HIS A 119 -13.67 -7.48 -17.11
N SER A 120 -12.74 -6.85 -17.85
CA SER A 120 -11.85 -5.85 -17.26
C SER A 120 -12.68 -4.73 -16.62
N PRO A 121 -12.53 -4.48 -15.30
CA PRO A 121 -13.35 -3.50 -14.61
C PRO A 121 -13.02 -2.05 -15.01
N LEU A 122 -11.91 -1.85 -15.73
CA LEU A 122 -11.50 -0.59 -16.38
C LEU A 122 -11.52 -0.70 -17.92
N GLY A 123 -12.16 -1.74 -18.47
CA GLY A 123 -12.34 -1.89 -19.91
C GLY A 123 -13.22 -0.80 -20.50
N ILE A 124 -13.04 -0.52 -21.79
CA ILE A 124 -13.76 0.56 -22.50
C ILE A 124 -15.28 0.41 -22.39
N GLU A 125 -15.79 -0.82 -22.38
CA GLU A 125 -17.22 -1.12 -22.25
C GLU A 125 -17.82 -0.70 -20.90
N ARG A 126 -16.98 -0.52 -19.87
CA ARG A 126 -17.42 -0.08 -18.54
C ARG A 126 -17.18 1.41 -18.30
N ARG A 127 -16.61 2.13 -19.27
CA ARG A 127 -16.21 3.53 -19.10
C ARG A 127 -17.36 4.41 -18.59
N ASP A 128 -18.52 4.32 -19.23
CA ASP A 128 -19.67 5.15 -18.88
C ASP A 128 -20.17 4.86 -17.47
N ARG A 129 -20.20 3.57 -17.09
CA ARG A 129 -20.53 3.14 -15.74
C ARG A 129 -19.51 3.66 -14.71
N ARG A 130 -18.21 3.58 -15.01
CA ARG A 130 -17.16 4.10 -14.10
C ARG A 130 -17.20 5.61 -13.95
N LEU A 131 -17.54 6.34 -15.00
CA LEU A 131 -17.76 7.78 -14.91
C LEU A 131 -18.98 8.12 -14.05
N ALA A 132 -20.07 7.35 -14.17
CA ALA A 132 -21.23 7.49 -13.30
C ALA A 132 -20.90 7.20 -11.83
N ASP A 133 -20.19 6.09 -11.55
CA ASP A 133 -19.73 5.71 -10.21
C ASP A 133 -18.90 6.86 -9.58
N LEU A 134 -17.97 7.44 -10.34
CA LEU A 134 -17.14 8.57 -9.88
C LEU A 134 -17.96 9.86 -9.67
N ALA A 135 -18.90 10.17 -10.56
CA ALA A 135 -19.76 11.34 -10.42
C ALA A 135 -20.62 11.25 -9.15
N GLU A 136 -21.15 10.06 -8.84
CA GLU A 136 -21.89 9.81 -7.63
C GLU A 136 -21.01 9.94 -6.39
N LEU A 137 -19.80 9.35 -6.40
CA LEU A 137 -18.83 9.46 -5.33
C LEU A 137 -18.50 10.94 -5.03
N PHE A 138 -18.18 11.73 -6.06
CA PHE A 138 -17.86 13.15 -5.86
C PHE A 138 -19.07 13.98 -5.47
N GLY A 139 -20.28 13.61 -5.92
CA GLY A 139 -21.53 14.19 -5.44
C GLY A 139 -21.74 13.95 -3.95
N HIS A 140 -21.45 12.74 -3.47
CA HIS A 140 -21.46 12.43 -2.04
C HIS A 140 -20.41 13.24 -1.28
N VAL A 141 -19.15 13.23 -1.72
CA VAL A 141 -18.06 14.00 -1.09
C VAL A 141 -18.42 15.47 -0.89
N LYS A 142 -18.99 16.13 -1.91
CA LYS A 142 -19.42 17.54 -1.83
C LYS A 142 -20.50 17.79 -0.78
N ARG A 143 -21.42 16.83 -0.57
CA ARG A 143 -22.48 16.93 0.45
C ARG A 143 -21.96 16.65 1.85
N THR A 144 -20.98 15.75 2.00
CA THR A 144 -20.49 15.29 3.31
C THR A 144 -19.35 16.12 3.87
N MET A 145 -18.71 16.99 3.07
CA MET A 145 -17.54 17.76 3.48
C MET A 145 -17.83 19.26 3.44
N GLN A 146 -17.55 19.95 4.55
CA GLN A 146 -17.77 21.40 4.68
C GLN A 146 -16.85 22.22 3.75
N ALA A 147 -15.67 21.68 3.42
CA ALA A 147 -14.74 22.26 2.46
C ALA A 147 -14.37 21.21 1.39
N PRO A 148 -14.09 21.63 0.13
CA PRO A 148 -13.68 20.71 -0.92
C PRO A 148 -12.38 20.00 -0.53
N PRO A 149 -12.36 18.65 -0.44
CA PRO A 149 -11.14 17.95 -0.09
C PRO A 149 -10.15 17.94 -1.24
N ARG A 150 -8.87 17.79 -0.89
CA ARG A 150 -7.84 17.41 -1.87
C ARG A 150 -7.86 15.90 -2.07
N VAL A 151 -8.13 15.46 -3.30
CA VAL A 151 -7.95 14.06 -3.69
C VAL A 151 -6.46 13.79 -3.82
N VAL A 152 -5.97 12.76 -3.15
CA VAL A 152 -4.58 12.31 -3.27
C VAL A 152 -4.51 10.94 -3.93
N GLY A 153 -3.79 10.88 -5.06
CA GLY A 153 -3.31 9.63 -5.65
C GLY A 153 -1.88 9.34 -5.20
N PHE A 154 -1.46 8.09 -5.37
CA PHE A 154 -0.04 7.72 -5.35
C PHE A 154 0.21 6.91 -6.62
N THR A 155 1.20 7.32 -7.41
CA THR A 155 1.94 6.40 -8.25
C THR A 155 2.81 5.57 -7.30
N SER A 156 2.58 4.26 -7.29
CA SER A 156 3.55 3.28 -6.78
C SER A 156 4.90 3.49 -7.45
#